data_AF-A0A4R4F7F3-F1
#
_entry.id   AF-A0A4R4F7F3-F1
#
_cell.length_a   1.000
_cell.length_b   1.000
_cell.length_c   1.000
_cell.angle_alpha   90.00
_cell.angle_beta   90.00
_cell.angle_gamma   90.00
#
_symmetry.space_group_name_H-M   'P 1'
#
loop_
_entity.id
_entity.type
_entity.pdbx_description
1 polymer ?
#
loop_
_entity_poly.entity_id
_entity_poly.type
_entity_poly.pdbx_seq_one_letter_code
_entity_poly.pdbx_strand_id
1 'polypeptide(L)'
;MRTLGFCSMILICFSVCGEEYFSNDEIVSDSLEAVHLCLKEYSELFESGLSEEVDRVYVHFSPEVMGVIFTRGEAGSFGERSNNYRAFLSCGVSMSPSFQIYFLGSPSLEPLIELSGANDFDNALYSQAFRELMFVWDGDKFNFHDIKISSVSYQ
;
A
#
# COMPACT_ATOMS: atom_id res chain seq x y z
N MET A 1 9.27 -68.82 -6.92
CA MET A 1 8.30 -67.78 -6.49
C MET A 1 8.96 -66.88 -5.46
N ARG A 2 9.38 -65.67 -5.84
CA ARG A 2 9.71 -64.57 -4.92
C ARG A 2 9.49 -63.27 -5.68
N THR A 3 8.27 -62.74 -5.58
CA THR A 3 7.88 -61.43 -6.11
C THR A 3 8.32 -60.38 -5.09
N LEU A 4 9.33 -59.58 -5.42
CA LEU A 4 9.65 -58.36 -4.66
C LEU A 4 8.56 -57.33 -4.93
N GLY A 5 7.78 -57.02 -3.90
CA GLY A 5 6.83 -55.91 -3.91
C GLY A 5 7.56 -54.58 -3.81
N PHE A 6 7.55 -53.82 -4.89
CA PHE A 6 7.93 -52.41 -4.91
C PHE A 6 6.87 -51.60 -4.14
N CYS A 7 7.20 -51.22 -2.91
CA CYS A 7 6.40 -50.28 -2.15
C CYS A 7 6.74 -48.86 -2.63
N SER A 8 5.98 -48.36 -3.61
CA SER A 8 6.06 -46.95 -4.02
C SER A 8 5.51 -46.09 -2.86
N MET A 9 6.40 -45.49 -2.09
CA MET A 9 6.04 -44.39 -1.19
C MET A 9 5.63 -43.19 -2.06
N ILE A 10 4.33 -42.98 -2.19
CA ILE A 10 3.75 -41.76 -2.73
C ILE A 10 4.00 -40.67 -1.68
N LEU A 11 5.03 -39.86 -1.90
CA LEU A 11 5.29 -38.65 -1.14
C LEU A 11 4.24 -37.61 -1.57
N ILE A 12 3.14 -37.53 -0.84
CA ILE A 12 2.14 -36.47 -1.02
C ILE A 12 2.77 -35.19 -0.48
N CYS A 13 3.43 -34.42 -1.34
CA CYS A 13 3.72 -33.01 -1.07
C CYS A 13 2.38 -32.28 -1.00
N PHE A 14 1.83 -32.15 0.21
CA PHE A 14 0.85 -31.12 0.51
C PHE A 14 1.57 -29.78 0.35
N SER A 15 1.56 -29.25 -0.87
CA SER A 15 1.84 -27.83 -1.11
C SER A 15 0.67 -27.09 -0.48
N VAL A 16 0.81 -26.79 0.80
CA VAL A 16 -0.06 -25.84 1.49
C VAL A 16 0.29 -24.50 0.85
N CYS A 17 -0.47 -24.11 -0.17
CA CYS A 17 -0.55 -22.71 -0.59
C CYS A 17 -1.13 -21.95 0.60
N GLY A 18 -0.28 -21.57 1.55
CA GLY A 18 -0.66 -20.66 2.62
C GLY A 18 -0.83 -19.29 1.98
N GLU A 19 -2.08 -18.80 1.91
CA GLU A 19 -2.28 -17.37 1.76
C GLU A 19 -1.54 -16.69 2.92
N GLU A 20 -0.57 -15.82 2.61
CA GLU A 20 0.10 -15.03 3.64
C GLU A 20 -0.94 -14.15 4.33
N TYR A 21 -1.27 -14.54 5.56
CA TYR A 21 -2.25 -13.84 6.36
C TYR A 21 -1.53 -12.78 7.19
N PHE A 22 -1.45 -11.56 6.66
CA PHE A 22 -0.94 -10.42 7.40
C PHE A 22 -1.89 -10.07 8.54
N SER A 23 -1.33 -9.87 9.73
CA SER A 23 -2.11 -9.36 10.86
C SER A 23 -2.43 -7.88 10.67
N ASN A 24 -3.54 -7.38 11.21
CA ASN A 24 -3.87 -5.96 11.08
C ASN A 24 -2.77 -5.05 11.68
N ASP A 25 -2.11 -5.48 12.76
CA ASP A 25 -1.05 -4.70 13.41
C ASP A 25 0.19 -4.57 12.52
N GLU A 26 0.54 -5.64 11.80
CA GLU A 26 1.62 -5.65 10.81
C GLU A 26 1.30 -4.73 9.63
N ILE A 27 0.09 -4.82 9.08
CA ILE A 27 -0.36 -3.96 7.98
C ILE A 27 -0.31 -2.48 8.38
N VAL A 28 -0.73 -2.15 9.60
CA VAL A 28 -0.68 -0.78 10.12
C VAL A 28 0.77 -0.30 10.28
N SER A 29 1.65 -1.15 10.82
CA SER A 29 3.07 -0.85 10.99
C SER A 29 3.75 -0.59 9.64
N ASP A 30 3.57 -1.49 8.68
CA ASP A 30 4.14 -1.41 7.33
C ASP A 30 3.60 -0.19 6.57
N SER A 31 2.30 0.09 6.71
CA SER A 31 1.69 1.28 6.14
C SER A 31 2.29 2.57 6.71
N LEU A 32 2.55 2.64 8.02
CA LEU A 32 3.23 3.79 8.63
C LEU A 32 4.67 3.94 8.15
N GLU A 33 5.39 2.83 7.96
CA GLU A 33 6.74 2.84 7.39
C GLU A 33 6.73 3.41 5.95
N ALA A 34 5.77 2.98 5.12
CA ALA A 34 5.58 3.53 3.79
C ALA A 34 5.27 5.04 3.81
N VAL A 35 4.39 5.49 4.72
CA VAL A 35 4.10 6.92 4.91
C VAL A 35 5.37 7.71 5.23
N HIS A 36 6.17 7.24 6.19
CA HIS A 36 7.42 7.90 6.55
C HIS A 36 8.44 7.91 5.41
N LEU A 37 8.56 6.81 4.67
CA LEU A 37 9.45 6.72 3.51
C LEU A 37 9.06 7.75 2.44
N CYS A 38 7.78 7.84 2.10
CA CYS A 38 7.27 8.82 1.13
C CYS A 38 7.52 10.28 1.57
N LEU A 39 7.30 10.59 2.85
CA LEU A 39 7.57 11.92 3.41
C LEU A 39 9.06 12.28 3.37
N LYS A 40 9.92 11.30 3.71
CA LYS A 40 11.36 11.46 3.68
C LYS A 40 11.86 11.75 2.27
N GLU A 41 11.50 10.91 1.31
CA GLU A 41 11.91 11.07 -0.09
C GLU A 41 11.44 12.41 -0.67
N TYR A 42 10.18 12.78 -0.39
CA TYR A 42 9.65 14.07 -0.82
C TYR A 42 10.44 15.26 -0.26
N SER A 43 10.77 15.20 1.05
CA SER A 43 11.51 16.28 1.72
C SER A 43 12.95 16.40 1.18
N GLU A 44 13.58 15.29 0.82
CA GLU A 44 14.92 15.26 0.22
C GLU A 44 14.93 15.89 -1.19
N LEU A 45 13.83 15.80 -1.95
CA LEU A 45 13.74 16.35 -3.31
C LEU A 45 13.40 17.85 -3.36
N PHE A 46 12.54 18.34 -2.46
CA PHE A 46 11.99 19.70 -2.56
C PHE A 46 12.54 20.69 -1.54
N GLU A 47 13.45 20.24 -0.66
CA GLU A 47 14.01 21.01 0.48
C GLU A 47 12.92 21.68 1.36
N SER A 48 11.67 21.27 1.17
CA SER A 48 10.47 21.79 1.79
C SER A 48 9.64 20.58 2.22
N GLY A 49 9.18 20.61 3.47
CA GLY A 49 8.31 19.57 3.98
C GLY A 49 6.95 19.57 3.27
N LEU A 50 6.13 18.57 3.58
CA LEU A 50 4.73 18.58 3.16
C LEU A 50 4.03 19.86 3.68
N SER A 51 3.08 20.37 2.90
CA SER A 51 2.26 21.51 3.30
C SER A 51 1.56 21.24 4.64
N GLU A 52 1.52 22.23 5.54
CA GLU A 52 0.73 22.20 6.79
C GLU A 52 -0.78 21.96 6.56
N GLU A 53 -1.23 22.00 5.31
CA GLU A 53 -2.61 21.72 4.93
C GLU A 53 -2.97 20.22 4.89
N VAL A 54 -1.98 19.31 4.88
CA VAL A 54 -2.26 17.86 4.85
C VAL A 54 -2.69 17.39 6.24
N ASP A 55 -3.90 16.82 6.31
CA ASP A 55 -4.50 16.35 7.57
C ASP A 55 -4.75 14.84 7.59
N ARG A 56 -4.66 14.17 6.43
CA ARG A 56 -4.96 12.74 6.29
C ARG A 56 -4.04 12.04 5.29
N VAL A 57 -3.80 10.76 5.53
CA VAL A 57 -3.12 9.85 4.60
C VAL A 57 -3.95 8.60 4.41
N TYR A 58 -4.12 8.20 3.16
CA TYR A 58 -4.74 6.94 2.78
C TYR A 58 -3.67 5.99 2.27
N VAL A 59 -3.69 4.75 2.75
CA VAL A 59 -2.79 3.69 2.26
C VAL A 59 -3.62 2.56 1.68
N HIS A 60 -3.45 2.30 0.40
CA HIS A 60 -3.94 1.12 -0.29
C HIS A 60 -2.88 0.04 -0.17
N PHE A 61 -3.16 -0.97 0.65
CA PHE A 61 -2.25 -2.06 0.95
C PHE A 61 -2.59 -3.32 0.17
N SER A 62 -1.58 -3.88 -0.48
CA SER A 62 -1.52 -5.26 -0.93
C SER A 62 -0.20 -5.89 -0.46
N PRO A 63 -0.09 -7.24 -0.43
CA PRO A 63 1.12 -7.91 0.06
C PRO A 63 2.44 -7.52 -0.62
N GLU A 64 2.39 -7.03 -1.85
CA GLU A 64 3.58 -6.72 -2.64
C GLU A 64 3.86 -5.22 -2.72
N VAL A 65 2.79 -4.41 -2.73
CA VAL A 65 2.85 -2.98 -3.02
C VAL A 65 1.83 -2.19 -2.22
N MET A 66 2.17 -0.92 -1.96
CA MET A 66 1.32 0.07 -1.33
C MET A 66 1.20 1.33 -2.18
N GLY A 67 -0.02 1.85 -2.28
CA GLY A 67 -0.29 3.21 -2.75
C GLY A 67 -0.58 4.13 -1.57
N VAL A 68 0.13 5.24 -1.45
CA VAL A 68 0.03 6.21 -0.36
C VAL A 68 -0.42 7.56 -0.92
N ILE A 69 -1.51 8.12 -0.39
CA ILE A 69 -2.07 9.39 -0.85
C ILE A 69 -2.21 10.35 0.33
N PHE A 70 -1.52 11.49 0.25
CA PHE A 70 -1.58 12.57 1.23
C PHE A 70 -2.63 13.59 0.82
N THR A 71 -3.52 13.93 1.74
CA THR A 71 -4.70 14.75 1.45
C THR A 71 -5.01 15.77 2.54
N ARG A 72 -5.77 16.78 2.14
CA ARG A 72 -6.62 17.57 3.04
C ARG A 72 -8.05 17.09 2.87
N GLY A 73 -8.77 16.87 3.97
CA GLY A 73 -10.17 16.47 3.93
C GLY A 73 -10.37 14.97 3.64
N GLU A 74 -11.61 14.49 3.83
CA GLU A 74 -11.97 13.10 3.57
C GLU A 74 -12.07 12.80 2.08
N ALA A 75 -11.50 11.67 1.63
CA ALA A 75 -11.57 11.21 0.24
C ALA A 75 -12.95 10.67 -0.16
N GLY A 76 -13.76 10.27 0.83
CA GLY A 76 -15.06 9.60 0.65
C GLY A 76 -15.03 8.09 0.86
N SER A 77 -13.85 7.54 1.16
CA SER A 77 -13.69 6.10 1.39
C SER A 77 -14.22 5.61 2.73
N PHE A 78 -14.13 6.45 3.77
CA PHE A 78 -14.54 6.13 5.15
C PHE A 78 -15.76 6.95 5.61
N GLY A 79 -16.41 7.66 4.69
CA GLY A 79 -17.44 8.63 5.01
C GLY A 79 -17.81 9.49 3.82
N GLU A 80 -18.48 10.61 4.07
CA GLU A 80 -18.75 11.60 3.03
C GLU A 80 -17.45 12.32 2.64
N ARG A 81 -17.19 12.44 1.33
CA ARG A 81 -16.05 13.20 0.84
C ARG A 81 -16.16 14.65 1.29
N SER A 82 -15.09 15.21 1.85
CA SER A 82 -15.11 16.61 2.30
C SER A 82 -15.15 17.57 1.12
N ASN A 83 -15.89 18.68 1.26
CA ASN A 83 -15.99 19.72 0.22
C ASN A 83 -14.64 20.39 -0.10
N ASN A 84 -13.73 20.42 0.86
CA ASN A 84 -12.37 20.94 0.71
C ASN A 84 -11.35 19.85 0.40
N TYR A 85 -11.79 18.67 -0.06
CA TYR A 85 -10.89 17.58 -0.40
C TYR A 85 -9.84 18.03 -1.43
N ARG A 86 -8.57 17.76 -1.13
CA ARG A 86 -7.47 17.95 -2.06
C ARG A 86 -6.39 16.93 -1.81
N ALA A 87 -5.91 16.28 -2.88
CA ALA A 87 -4.72 15.43 -2.81
C ALA A 87 -3.47 16.24 -3.15
N PHE A 88 -2.41 16.05 -2.39
CA PHE A 88 -1.16 16.83 -2.48
C PHE A 88 -0.02 15.99 -3.05
N LEU A 89 0.11 14.78 -2.54
CA LEU A 89 1.17 13.84 -2.89
C LEU A 89 0.58 12.45 -3.03
N SER A 90 1.05 11.73 -4.04
CA SER A 90 0.81 10.31 -4.25
C SER A 90 2.16 9.61 -4.33
N CYS A 91 2.27 8.43 -3.73
CA CYS A 91 3.51 7.67 -3.61
C CYS A 91 3.21 6.18 -3.72
N GLY A 92 4.01 5.46 -4.50
CA GLY A 92 3.94 4.02 -4.67
C GLY A 92 5.17 3.36 -4.04
N VAL A 93 4.94 2.37 -3.18
CA VAL A 93 5.99 1.67 -2.42
C VAL A 93 5.92 0.17 -2.72
N SER A 94 7.02 -0.43 -3.15
CA SER A 94 7.21 -1.89 -3.22
C SER A 94 7.73 -2.39 -1.87
N MET A 95 7.24 -3.55 -1.40
CA MET A 95 7.69 -4.17 -0.16
C MET A 95 8.85 -5.17 -0.36
N SER A 96 9.07 -5.67 -1.58
CA SER A 96 10.05 -6.71 -1.88
C SER A 96 11.10 -6.24 -2.89
N PRO A 97 12.41 -6.49 -2.65
CA PRO A 97 13.02 -7.20 -1.51
C PRO A 97 13.14 -6.35 -0.24
N SER A 98 12.77 -5.07 -0.32
CA SER A 98 12.72 -4.10 0.78
C SER A 98 11.78 -2.97 0.38
N PHE A 99 11.38 -2.14 1.35
CA PHE A 99 10.60 -0.93 1.09
C PHE A 99 11.35 0.00 0.12
N GLN A 100 10.77 0.24 -1.06
CA GLN A 100 11.35 1.08 -2.10
C GLN A 100 10.26 1.89 -2.80
N ILE A 101 10.49 3.18 -2.99
CA ILE A 101 9.59 4.04 -3.76
C ILE A 101 9.75 3.72 -5.24
N TYR A 102 8.67 3.27 -5.89
CA TYR A 102 8.61 3.10 -7.34
C TYR A 102 7.93 4.27 -8.04
N PHE A 103 7.16 5.06 -7.29
CA PHE A 103 6.43 6.21 -7.79
C PHE A 103 6.35 7.31 -6.72
N LEU A 104 6.54 8.56 -7.10
CA LEU A 104 6.29 9.73 -6.26
C LEU A 104 5.82 10.88 -7.15
N GLY A 105 4.70 11.50 -6.84
CA GLY A 105 4.15 12.53 -7.73
C GLY A 105 3.03 13.35 -7.12
N SER A 106 2.80 14.54 -7.68
CA SER A 106 1.56 15.25 -7.42
C SER A 106 0.46 14.65 -8.31
N PRO A 107 -0.75 14.35 -7.79
CA PRO A 107 -1.83 13.72 -8.57
C PRO A 107 -2.27 14.48 -9.84
N SER A 108 -1.86 15.75 -9.97
CA SER A 108 -2.24 16.62 -11.09
C SER A 108 -1.06 17.00 -12.01
N LEU A 109 0.14 16.49 -11.74
CA LEU A 109 1.37 16.81 -12.47
C LEU A 109 2.04 15.53 -12.96
N GLU A 110 3.02 15.68 -13.86
CA GLU A 110 3.89 14.57 -14.21
C GLU A 110 4.56 14.00 -12.94
N PRO A 111 4.75 12.67 -12.87
CA PRO A 111 5.41 12.04 -11.75
C PRO A 111 6.82 12.61 -11.55
N LEU A 112 7.17 12.77 -10.29
CA LEU A 112 8.47 13.28 -9.83
C LEU A 112 9.51 12.16 -9.82
N ILE A 113 9.06 10.96 -9.44
CA ILE A 113 9.76 9.69 -9.60
C ILE A 113 8.78 8.73 -10.27
N GLU A 114 9.20 8.10 -11.35
CA GLU A 114 8.52 6.94 -11.93
C GLU A 114 9.59 5.94 -12.35
N LEU A 115 9.67 4.81 -11.66
CA LEU A 115 10.52 3.71 -12.07
C LEU A 115 9.86 2.96 -13.23
N SER A 116 10.69 2.39 -14.12
CA SER A 116 10.21 1.50 -15.18
C SER A 116 9.39 0.36 -14.57
N GLY A 117 8.13 0.21 -15.01
CA GLY A 117 7.20 -0.77 -14.47
C GLY A 117 6.25 -0.25 -13.38
N ALA A 118 6.25 1.06 -13.06
CA ALA A 118 5.29 1.67 -12.12
C ALA A 118 3.82 1.30 -12.43
N ASN A 119 3.44 1.29 -13.70
CA ASN A 119 2.12 0.87 -14.14
C ASN A 119 1.81 -0.60 -13.81
N ASP A 120 2.81 -1.48 -13.82
CA ASP A 120 2.61 -2.89 -13.48
C ASP A 120 2.32 -3.06 -11.98
N PHE A 121 2.97 -2.26 -11.13
CA PHE A 121 2.70 -2.21 -9.70
C PHE A 121 1.30 -1.65 -9.37
N ASP A 122 0.90 -0.58 -10.03
CA ASP A 122 -0.45 -0.02 -9.85
C ASP A 122 -1.51 -1.02 -10.32
N ASN A 123 -1.28 -1.69 -11.45
CA ASN A 123 -2.15 -2.76 -11.91
C ASN A 123 -2.19 -3.92 -10.90
N ALA A 124 -1.06 -4.32 -10.32
CA ALA A 124 -1.01 -5.36 -9.30
C ALA A 124 -1.85 -4.96 -8.07
N LEU A 125 -1.69 -3.73 -7.58
CA LEU A 125 -2.42 -3.18 -6.43
C LEU A 125 -3.95 -3.21 -6.64
N TYR A 126 -4.41 -2.83 -7.83
CA TYR A 126 -5.84 -2.70 -8.14
C TYR A 126 -6.43 -3.87 -8.94
N SER A 127 -5.69 -4.96 -9.13
CA SER A 127 -6.20 -6.19 -9.75
C SER A 127 -6.89 -7.12 -8.77
N GLN A 128 -6.70 -6.90 -7.47
CA GLN A 128 -7.22 -7.72 -6.38
C GLN A 128 -7.87 -6.86 -5.30
N ALA A 129 -8.53 -7.51 -4.33
CA ALA A 129 -9.00 -6.81 -3.15
C ALA A 129 -7.79 -6.23 -2.40
N PHE A 130 -7.86 -4.97 -2.05
CA PHE A 130 -6.84 -4.28 -1.26
C PHE A 130 -7.45 -3.81 0.06
N ARG A 131 -6.59 -3.59 1.05
CA ARG A 131 -7.00 -2.95 2.30
C ARG A 131 -6.74 -1.47 2.18
N GLU A 132 -7.72 -0.67 2.52
CA GLU A 132 -7.57 0.77 2.59
C GLU A 132 -7.46 1.15 4.06
N LEU A 133 -6.40 1.86 4.41
CA LEU A 133 -6.13 2.38 5.75
C LEU A 133 -6.24 3.90 5.72
N MET A 134 -6.77 4.48 6.80
CA MET A 134 -6.80 5.92 7.01
C MET A 134 -5.94 6.28 8.22
N PHE A 135 -5.06 7.26 8.02
CA PHE A 135 -4.28 7.90 9.06
C PHE A 135 -4.65 9.39 9.15
N VAL A 136 -4.69 9.92 10.36
CA VAL A 136 -5.06 11.32 10.63
C VAL A 136 -3.94 12.03 11.39
N TRP A 137 -3.62 13.25 10.96
CA TRP A 137 -2.66 14.12 11.64
C TRP A 137 -3.26 14.68 12.93
N ASP A 138 -2.58 14.50 14.06
CA ASP A 138 -3.03 15.04 15.36
C ASP A 138 -2.35 16.37 15.76
N GLY A 139 -1.42 16.86 14.94
CA GLY A 139 -0.56 18.01 15.26
C GLY A 139 0.93 17.66 15.35
N ASP A 140 1.26 16.39 15.56
CA ASP A 140 2.64 15.90 15.71
C ASP A 140 2.95 14.76 14.74
N LYS A 141 2.00 13.84 14.54
CA LYS A 141 2.19 12.67 13.67
C LYS A 141 0.89 12.16 13.06
N PHE A 142 1.03 11.31 12.06
CA PHE A 142 -0.07 10.52 11.52
C PHE A 142 -0.35 9.33 12.44
N ASN A 143 -1.59 9.22 12.92
CA ASN A 143 -2.05 8.10 13.72
C ASN A 143 -3.05 7.26 12.93
N PHE A 144 -2.96 5.94 13.09
CA PHE A 144 -3.95 5.03 12.52
C PHE A 144 -5.33 5.36 13.08
N HIS A 145 -6.31 5.47 12.19
CA HIS A 145 -7.69 5.71 12.55
C HIS A 145 -8.59 4.53 12.19
N ASP A 146 -8.53 4.02 10.96
CA ASP A 146 -9.44 2.97 10.50
C ASP A 146 -8.87 2.16 9.33
N ILE A 147 -9.40 0.94 9.15
CA ILE A 147 -9.08 0.02 8.06
C ILE A 147 -10.35 -0.61 7.51
N LYS A 148 -10.46 -0.67 6.18
CA LYS A 148 -11.52 -1.41 5.49
C LYS A 148 -10.95 -2.26 4.36
N ILE A 149 -11.71 -3.28 3.96
CA ILE A 149 -11.39 -4.07 2.77
C ILE A 149 -12.16 -3.46 1.60
N SER A 150 -11.44 -3.05 0.57
CA SER A 150 -12.00 -2.52 -0.67
C SER A 150 -11.87 -3.59 -1.74
N SER A 151 -13.01 -4.10 -2.23
CA SER A 151 -13.05 -4.99 -3.39
C SER A 151 -13.14 -4.16 -4.66
N VAL A 152 -12.34 -4.49 -5.67
CA VAL A 152 -12.45 -3.90 -7.01
C VAL A 152 -13.71 -4.47 -7.67
N SER A 153 -14.80 -3.72 -7.67
CA SER A 153 -15.97 -4.08 -8.47
C SER A 153 -15.73 -3.62 -9.91
N TYR A 154 -15.33 -4.53 -10.79
CA TYR A 154 -15.38 -4.28 -12.23
C TYR A 154 -16.85 -4.07 -12.62
N GLN A 155 -17.20 -2.82 -12.98
CA GLN A 155 -18.44 -2.52 -13.71
C GLN A 155 -18.17 -2.56 -15.21
#